data_AF-A0A832K3J8-F1
#
_entry.id   AF-A0A832K3J8-F1
#
_cell.length_a   1.000
_cell.length_b   1.000
_cell.length_c   1.000
_cell.angle_alpha   90.00
_cell.angle_beta   90.00
_cell.angle_gamma   90.00
#
_symmetry.space_group_name_H-M   'P 1'
#
loop_
_entity.id
_entity.type
_entity.pdbx_description
1 polymer ?
#
loop_
_entity_poly.entity_id
_entity_poly.type
_entity_poly.pdbx_seq_one_letter_code
_entity_poly.pdbx_strand_id
1 'polypeptide(L)'
;EFLGLSKHPDIVFEGGRYIVSSHRLVVTRVIDIRPYSAVHNKESLSVLQDYVEKIKSISDAKELILRIREILNSIKLGKEGDVRQRELYEDLVAFIENDIAQKISALLVEGEISVREVLEDRLLLKILTSPSKRYILNMSVFADIPDAVLVDQYFQVIPAQGLNKPPDVLASLADLTCDSMGEVSHYISPGNLLSINKILLTSLDLRLLAVPGVKLKLRGVPLPLPLRGEVYYIAILDTGAYQDTLAMRHNLIYGAPEVIIDTIGNNISIKIIRNGESRT
;
A
#
# COMPACT_ATOMS: atom_id res chain seq x y z
N GLU A 1 39.48 7.25 -43.41
CA GLU A 1 39.51 6.36 -42.23
C GLU A 1 38.29 5.43 -42.09
N PHE A 2 37.17 5.63 -42.79
CA PHE A 2 35.97 4.80 -42.60
C PHE A 2 35.77 3.64 -43.60
N LEU A 3 36.76 3.36 -44.47
CA LEU A 3 36.66 2.36 -45.55
C LEU A 3 36.87 0.89 -45.10
N GLY A 4 37.11 0.66 -43.80
CA GLY A 4 37.35 -0.68 -43.23
C GLY A 4 36.42 -1.09 -42.09
N LEU A 5 35.39 -0.30 -41.79
CA LEU A 5 34.42 -0.64 -40.75
C LEU A 5 33.35 -1.59 -41.28
N SER A 6 32.90 -2.50 -40.42
CA SER A 6 31.77 -3.39 -40.72
C SER A 6 30.52 -2.57 -41.07
N LYS A 7 29.74 -3.08 -42.04
CA LYS A 7 28.50 -2.43 -42.51
C LYS A 7 27.48 -2.18 -41.39
N HIS A 8 27.56 -2.96 -40.31
CA HIS A 8 26.75 -2.82 -39.11
C HIS A 8 27.66 -2.70 -37.89
N PRO A 9 27.38 -1.77 -36.96
CA PRO A 9 28.15 -1.65 -35.74
C PRO A 9 27.87 -2.80 -34.78
N ASP A 10 28.85 -3.14 -33.94
CA ASP A 10 28.60 -3.96 -32.77
C ASP A 10 27.70 -3.19 -31.79
N ILE A 11 26.64 -3.85 -31.33
CA ILE A 11 25.72 -3.26 -30.36
C ILE A 11 26.15 -3.72 -28.96
N VAL A 12 26.56 -2.76 -28.13
CA VAL A 12 26.84 -2.97 -26.71
C VAL A 12 25.65 -2.46 -25.89
N PHE A 13 25.24 -3.24 -24.88
CA PHE A 13 24.13 -2.91 -23.99
C PHE A 13 24.57 -2.96 -22.52
N GLU A 14 24.43 -1.84 -21.82
CA GLU A 14 24.83 -1.69 -20.40
C GLU A 14 23.61 -1.64 -19.47
N GLY A 15 22.72 -2.63 -19.60
CA GLY A 15 21.49 -2.71 -18.82
C GLY A 15 21.66 -3.27 -17.41
N GLY A 16 22.52 -2.66 -16.58
CA GLY A 16 22.80 -3.17 -15.23
C GLY A 16 21.53 -3.40 -14.39
N ARG A 17 20.66 -2.39 -14.28
CA ARG A 17 19.36 -2.50 -13.56
C ARG A 17 18.51 -3.66 -14.06
N TYR A 18 18.46 -3.86 -15.37
CA TYR A 18 17.66 -4.92 -16.00
C TYR A 18 18.17 -6.32 -15.62
N ILE A 19 19.49 -6.48 -15.50
CA ILE A 19 20.13 -7.76 -15.13
C ILE A 19 19.96 -8.05 -13.64
N VAL A 20 20.11 -7.03 -12.78
CA VAL A 20 20.20 -7.23 -11.33
C VAL A 20 18.93 -6.87 -10.55
N SER A 21 17.83 -6.40 -11.15
CA SER A 21 16.67 -6.01 -10.32
C SER A 21 16.06 -7.20 -9.57
N SER A 22 15.82 -8.32 -10.26
CA SER A 22 15.03 -9.45 -9.75
C SER A 22 15.81 -10.47 -8.91
N HIS A 23 17.14 -10.37 -8.84
CA HIS A 23 17.97 -11.34 -8.09
C HIS A 23 17.83 -11.22 -6.56
N ARG A 24 17.21 -10.14 -6.06
CA ARG A 24 17.04 -9.87 -4.64
C ARG A 24 15.61 -9.44 -4.32
N LEU A 25 15.11 -9.96 -3.21
CA LEU A 25 13.90 -9.52 -2.55
C LEU A 25 14.18 -9.27 -1.06
N VAL A 26 13.38 -8.41 -0.43
CA VAL A 26 13.42 -8.17 1.02
C VAL A 26 12.24 -8.88 1.65
N VAL A 27 12.50 -9.79 2.60
CA VAL A 27 11.45 -10.44 3.39
C VAL A 27 11.46 -9.85 4.79
N THR A 28 10.31 -9.37 5.24
CA THR A 28 10.16 -8.76 6.56
C THR A 28 8.95 -9.32 7.30
N ARG A 29 9.07 -9.39 8.63
CA ARG A 29 8.00 -9.83 9.51
C ARG A 29 7.08 -8.65 9.82
N VAL A 30 5.77 -8.89 9.82
CA VAL A 30 4.80 -7.97 10.39
C VAL A 30 4.79 -8.13 11.91
N ILE A 31 5.12 -7.04 12.60
CA ILE A 31 5.21 -6.99 14.08
C ILE A 31 3.85 -6.65 14.67
N ASP A 32 3.14 -5.71 14.04
CA ASP A 32 1.88 -5.17 14.56
C ASP A 32 0.97 -4.74 13.39
N ILE A 33 -0.34 -4.75 13.63
CA ILE A 33 -1.35 -4.29 12.68
C ILE A 33 -2.29 -3.33 13.39
N ARG A 34 -2.35 -2.10 12.89
CA ARG A 34 -3.16 -1.02 13.45
C ARG A 34 -4.24 -0.58 12.46
N PRO A 35 -5.32 0.05 12.90
CA PRO A 35 -6.12 0.90 12.03
C PRO A 35 -5.22 1.94 11.35
N TYR A 36 -5.42 2.20 10.05
CA TYR A 36 -4.64 3.20 9.31
C TYR A 36 -4.87 4.61 9.88
N SER A 37 -6.13 4.89 10.18
CA SER A 37 -6.55 6.06 10.93
C SER A 37 -7.02 5.63 12.31
N ALA A 38 -6.59 6.37 13.32
CA ALA A 38 -7.20 6.38 14.63
C ALA A 38 -8.72 6.54 14.49
N VAL A 39 -9.49 5.64 15.10
CA VAL A 39 -10.91 5.88 15.41
C VAL A 39 -11.07 5.47 16.86
N HIS A 40 -10.97 6.44 17.77
CA HIS A 40 -10.91 6.20 19.20
C HIS A 40 -12.32 6.06 19.80
N ASN A 41 -13.35 6.65 19.17
CA ASN A 41 -14.72 6.63 19.68
C ASN A 41 -15.77 6.26 18.60
N LYS A 42 -15.96 4.95 18.39
CA LYS A 42 -16.96 4.44 17.41
C LYS A 42 -18.41 4.68 17.81
N GLU A 43 -18.73 4.60 19.11
CA GLU A 43 -20.12 4.66 19.59
C GLU A 43 -20.75 6.04 19.36
N SER A 44 -19.95 7.10 19.47
CA SER A 44 -20.43 8.47 19.23
C SER A 44 -20.63 8.81 17.75
N LEU A 45 -20.15 7.94 16.85
CA LEU A 45 -20.16 8.15 15.40
C LEU A 45 -21.29 7.39 14.69
N SER A 46 -22.06 6.57 15.41
CA SER A 46 -23.20 5.82 14.87
C SER A 46 -24.28 6.73 14.25
N VAL A 47 -24.45 7.95 14.76
CA VAL A 47 -25.39 8.95 14.20
C VAL A 47 -25.08 9.29 12.74
N LEU A 48 -23.82 9.15 12.32
CA LEU A 48 -23.41 9.40 10.93
C LEU A 48 -23.77 8.25 9.99
N GLN A 49 -24.02 7.05 10.52
CA GLN A 49 -24.40 5.88 9.72
C GLN A 49 -25.73 6.12 9.00
N ASP A 50 -26.71 6.72 9.68
CA ASP A 50 -28.00 7.10 9.08
C ASP A 50 -27.85 8.02 7.86
N TYR A 51 -26.80 8.85 7.83
CA TYR A 51 -26.51 9.72 6.67
C TYR A 51 -25.85 8.94 5.54
N VAL A 52 -24.95 8.01 5.87
CA VAL A 52 -24.31 7.13 4.89
C VAL A 52 -25.33 6.19 4.25
N GLU A 53 -26.27 5.64 5.01
CA GLU A 53 -27.30 4.74 4.50
C GLU A 53 -28.20 5.40 3.44
N LYS A 54 -28.39 6.73 3.53
CA LYS A 54 -29.17 7.52 2.56
C LYS A 54 -28.47 7.74 1.24
N ILE A 55 -27.17 7.47 1.13
CA ILE A 55 -26.42 7.57 -0.12
C ILE A 55 -26.98 6.55 -1.11
N LYS A 56 -27.42 7.02 -2.28
CA LYS A 56 -27.85 6.18 -3.40
C LYS A 56 -27.07 6.46 -4.68
N SER A 57 -26.31 7.55 -4.71
CA SER A 57 -25.52 7.98 -5.84
C SER A 57 -24.14 8.52 -5.42
N ILE A 58 -23.24 8.64 -6.40
CA ILE A 58 -21.94 9.31 -6.20
C ILE A 58 -22.11 10.76 -5.74
N SER A 59 -23.13 11.45 -6.26
CA SER A 59 -23.44 12.83 -5.89
C SER A 59 -23.77 12.96 -4.41
N ASP A 60 -24.59 12.06 -3.86
CA ASP A 60 -24.96 12.07 -2.44
C ASP A 60 -23.73 11.88 -1.54
N ALA A 61 -22.85 10.94 -1.91
CA ALA A 61 -21.62 10.69 -1.16
C ALA A 61 -20.71 11.91 -1.15
N LYS A 62 -20.57 12.59 -2.28
CA LYS A 62 -19.75 13.80 -2.40
C LYS A 62 -20.33 14.95 -1.59
N GLU A 63 -21.63 15.16 -1.66
CA GLU A 63 -22.30 16.19 -0.86
C GLU A 63 -22.05 15.95 0.62
N LEU A 64 -22.20 14.71 1.08
CA LEU A 64 -21.92 14.34 2.47
C LEU A 64 -20.46 14.62 2.86
N ILE A 65 -19.49 14.20 2.04
CA ILE A 65 -18.07 14.44 2.30
C ILE A 65 -17.75 15.95 2.37
N LEU A 66 -18.26 16.72 1.41
CA LEU A 66 -18.02 18.17 1.35
C LEU A 66 -18.63 18.88 2.54
N ARG A 67 -19.90 18.58 2.86
CA ARG A 67 -20.61 19.17 3.99
C ARG A 67 -19.90 18.88 5.31
N ILE A 68 -19.42 17.66 5.50
CA ILE A 68 -18.67 17.28 6.70
C ILE A 68 -17.34 18.03 6.75
N ARG A 69 -16.60 18.10 5.63
CA ARG A 69 -15.35 18.87 5.57
C ARG A 69 -15.57 20.35 5.86
N GLU A 70 -16.67 20.95 5.39
CA GLU A 70 -17.03 22.34 5.67
C GLU A 70 -17.34 22.58 7.15
N ILE A 71 -18.19 21.73 7.75
CA ILE A 71 -18.49 21.78 9.19
C ILE A 71 -17.19 21.67 9.98
N LEU A 72 -16.35 20.71 9.63
CA LEU A 72 -15.09 20.47 10.31
C LEU A 72 -14.06 21.59 10.10
N ASN A 73 -14.00 22.19 8.91
CA ASN A 73 -13.12 23.34 8.65
C ASN A 73 -13.57 24.57 9.44
N SER A 74 -14.87 24.78 9.61
CA SER A 74 -15.40 25.87 10.44
C SER A 74 -15.00 25.70 11.92
N ILE A 75 -14.95 24.46 12.41
CA ILE A 75 -14.46 24.11 13.75
C ILE A 75 -12.96 24.40 13.88
N LYS A 76 -12.15 24.05 12.86
CA LYS A 76 -10.70 24.36 12.82
C LYS A 76 -10.38 25.85 12.84
N LEU A 77 -11.16 26.66 12.11
CA LEU A 77 -10.95 28.11 12.02
C LEU A 77 -11.39 28.86 13.29
N GLY A 78 -12.29 28.28 14.08
CA GLY A 78 -12.86 28.93 15.27
C GLY A 78 -12.03 28.80 16.56
N LYS A 79 -11.00 27.94 16.62
CA LYS A 79 -10.24 27.69 17.85
C LYS A 79 -8.76 27.41 17.58
N GLU A 80 -7.89 28.24 18.16
CA GLU A 80 -6.48 27.92 18.32
C GLU A 80 -6.31 26.71 19.28
N GLY A 81 -5.70 25.62 18.80
CA GLY A 81 -4.82 24.80 19.66
C GLY A 81 -5.38 23.64 20.51
N ASP A 82 -6.61 23.15 20.35
CA ASP A 82 -7.08 21.98 21.12
C ASP A 82 -6.79 20.63 20.40
N VAL A 83 -5.78 19.90 20.89
CA VAL A 83 -5.38 18.58 20.37
C VAL A 83 -6.56 17.59 20.34
N ARG A 84 -7.47 17.64 21.32
CA ARG A 84 -8.63 16.74 21.39
C ARG A 84 -9.64 16.98 20.27
N GLN A 85 -9.82 18.23 19.86
CA GLN A 85 -10.70 18.55 18.74
C GLN A 85 -10.10 18.11 17.41
N ARG A 86 -8.77 18.18 17.28
CA ARG A 86 -8.07 17.66 16.11
C ARG A 86 -8.13 16.13 16.03
N GLU A 87 -7.98 15.45 17.17
CA GLU A 87 -8.18 14.01 17.28
C GLU A 87 -9.61 13.61 16.86
N LEU A 88 -10.62 14.27 17.41
CA LEU A 88 -12.02 14.04 17.03
C LEU A 88 -12.27 14.32 15.53
N TYR A 89 -11.62 15.35 14.97
CA TYR A 89 -11.67 15.65 13.54
C TYR A 89 -11.13 14.48 12.71
N GLU A 90 -9.96 13.96 13.07
CA GLU A 90 -9.28 12.89 12.33
C GLU A 90 -10.08 11.59 12.43
N ASP A 91 -10.60 11.28 13.62
CA ASP A 91 -11.50 10.15 13.88
C ASP A 91 -12.77 10.21 13.02
N LEU A 92 -13.43 11.37 12.97
CA LEU A 92 -14.69 11.54 12.27
C LEU A 92 -14.51 11.43 10.75
N VAL A 93 -13.48 12.09 10.19
CA VAL A 93 -13.15 11.97 8.77
C VAL A 93 -12.84 10.52 8.40
N ALA A 94 -12.01 9.85 9.19
CA ALA A 94 -11.65 8.46 8.95
C ALA A 94 -12.87 7.53 8.97
N PHE A 95 -13.74 7.70 9.96
CA PHE A 95 -14.97 6.91 10.07
C PHE A 95 -15.86 7.07 8.85
N ILE A 96 -16.15 8.32 8.45
CA ILE A 96 -17.01 8.59 7.29
C ILE A 96 -16.40 8.08 6.00
N GLU A 97 -15.10 8.31 5.76
CA GLU A 97 -14.45 7.81 4.54
C GLU A 97 -14.49 6.28 4.48
N ASN A 98 -14.40 5.58 5.62
CA ASN A 98 -14.54 4.11 5.68
C ASN A 98 -15.97 3.64 5.38
N ASP A 99 -16.98 4.29 5.97
CA ASP A 99 -18.39 3.90 5.81
C ASP A 99 -18.89 4.26 4.40
N ILE A 100 -18.51 5.41 3.86
CA ILE A 100 -18.80 5.78 2.47
C ILE A 100 -18.15 4.80 1.50
N ALA A 101 -16.89 4.38 1.75
CA ALA A 101 -16.24 3.39 0.90
C ALA A 101 -17.04 2.09 0.83
N GLN A 102 -17.46 1.56 1.99
CA GLN A 102 -18.28 0.35 2.06
C GLN A 102 -19.63 0.54 1.35
N LYS A 103 -20.31 1.67 1.58
CA LYS A 103 -21.59 1.96 0.95
C LYS A 103 -21.48 2.06 -0.57
N ILE A 104 -20.51 2.79 -1.09
CA ILE A 104 -20.28 2.90 -2.54
C ILE A 104 -19.90 1.54 -3.14
N SER A 105 -19.07 0.76 -2.45
CA SER A 105 -18.75 -0.60 -2.89
C SER A 105 -19.95 -1.53 -2.94
N ALA A 106 -20.87 -1.44 -1.98
CA ALA A 106 -22.13 -2.18 -2.01
C ALA A 106 -22.98 -1.79 -3.24
N LEU A 107 -23.18 -0.49 -3.47
CA LEU A 107 -23.93 0.04 -4.61
C LEU A 107 -23.30 -0.37 -5.97
N LEU A 108 -21.97 -0.45 -6.04
CA LEU A 108 -21.25 -0.97 -7.22
C LEU A 108 -21.53 -2.46 -7.46
N VAL A 109 -21.57 -3.27 -6.41
CA VAL A 109 -21.85 -4.71 -6.50
C VAL A 109 -23.31 -4.97 -6.85
N GLU A 110 -24.22 -4.17 -6.32
CA GLU A 110 -25.66 -4.19 -6.62
C GLU A 110 -25.99 -3.66 -8.03
N GLY A 111 -25.06 -2.94 -8.66
CA GLY A 111 -25.23 -2.36 -9.99
C GLY A 111 -26.03 -1.06 -9.99
N GLU A 112 -26.23 -0.44 -8.83
CA GLU A 112 -26.92 0.86 -8.70
C GLU A 112 -26.03 2.03 -9.16
N ILE A 113 -24.71 1.87 -9.07
CA ILE A 113 -23.71 2.85 -9.54
C ILE A 113 -22.77 2.20 -10.56
N SER A 114 -22.39 2.95 -11.59
CA SER A 114 -21.37 2.49 -12.54
C SER A 114 -19.96 2.65 -12.01
N VAL A 115 -19.12 1.63 -12.19
CA VAL A 115 -17.68 1.71 -11.90
C VAL A 115 -17.00 2.83 -12.69
N ARG A 116 -17.49 3.15 -13.90
CA ARG A 116 -16.93 4.23 -14.72
C ARG A 116 -17.05 5.57 -14.04
N GLU A 117 -18.20 5.86 -13.44
CA GLU A 117 -18.42 7.13 -12.73
C GLU A 117 -17.49 7.24 -11.51
N VAL A 118 -17.25 6.12 -10.81
CA VAL A 118 -16.28 6.06 -9.71
C VAL A 118 -14.85 6.31 -10.18
N LEU A 119 -14.46 5.75 -11.33
CA LEU A 119 -13.11 5.96 -11.89
C LEU A 119 -12.89 7.41 -12.35
N GLU A 120 -13.93 8.08 -12.84
CA GLU A 120 -13.90 9.48 -13.24
C GLU A 120 -13.89 10.43 -12.01
N ASP A 121 -14.40 9.99 -10.86
CA ASP A 121 -14.37 10.75 -9.62
C ASP A 121 -13.10 10.50 -8.77
N ARG A 122 -12.18 11.48 -8.80
CA ARG A 122 -10.91 11.41 -8.06
C ARG A 122 -11.08 11.25 -6.55
N LEU A 123 -12.11 11.83 -5.95
CA LEU A 123 -12.30 11.80 -4.50
C LEU A 123 -12.77 10.41 -4.05
N LEU A 124 -13.78 9.86 -4.73
CA LEU A 124 -14.26 8.51 -4.44
C LEU A 124 -13.22 7.46 -4.78
N LEU A 125 -12.51 7.59 -5.91
CA LEU A 125 -11.42 6.67 -6.23
C LEU A 125 -10.32 6.71 -5.16
N LYS A 126 -9.97 7.90 -4.65
CA LYS A 126 -9.04 8.03 -3.52
C LYS A 126 -9.56 7.27 -2.30
N ILE A 127 -10.81 7.49 -1.90
CA ILE A 127 -11.42 6.85 -0.73
C ILE A 127 -11.45 5.33 -0.90
N LEU A 128 -11.98 4.82 -2.01
CA LEU A 128 -12.12 3.39 -2.28
C LEU A 128 -10.80 2.63 -2.39
N THR A 129 -9.71 3.33 -2.68
CA THR A 129 -8.36 2.73 -2.79
C THR A 129 -7.45 3.07 -1.60
N SER A 130 -7.95 3.81 -0.61
CA SER A 130 -7.19 4.14 0.60
C SER A 130 -7.11 2.96 1.56
N PRO A 131 -6.00 2.82 2.30
CA PRO A 131 -5.80 1.73 3.22
C PRO A 131 -6.70 1.89 4.45
N SER A 132 -7.19 0.78 4.99
CA SER A 132 -7.91 0.74 6.26
C SER A 132 -7.00 0.28 7.41
N LYS A 133 -5.88 -0.38 7.10
CA LYS A 133 -4.90 -0.89 8.06
C LYS A 133 -3.51 -0.31 7.81
N ARG A 134 -2.71 -0.28 8.87
CA ARG A 134 -1.26 -0.04 8.81
C ARG A 134 -0.56 -1.28 9.38
N TYR A 135 0.31 -1.89 8.59
CA TYR A 135 1.13 -3.02 8.97
C TYR A 135 2.50 -2.49 9.34
N ILE A 136 2.96 -2.78 10.56
CA ILE A 136 4.27 -2.37 11.06
C ILE A 136 5.28 -3.47 10.75
N LEU A 137 6.29 -3.15 9.95
CA LEU A 137 7.26 -4.10 9.40
C LEU A 137 8.57 -4.06 10.19
N ASN A 138 9.15 -5.22 10.46
CA ASN A 138 10.48 -5.36 11.05
C ASN A 138 11.59 -5.10 10.01
N MET A 139 11.67 -3.88 9.52
CA MET A 139 12.67 -3.45 8.54
C MET A 139 12.90 -1.93 8.64
N SER A 140 13.77 -1.38 7.79
CA SER A 140 13.80 0.05 7.52
C SER A 140 13.75 0.32 6.02
N VAL A 141 12.77 1.10 5.57
CA VAL A 141 12.65 1.51 4.17
C VAL A 141 13.91 2.25 3.72
N PHE A 142 14.47 3.10 4.59
CA PHE A 142 15.69 3.87 4.32
C PHE A 142 16.94 3.00 4.14
N ALA A 143 17.01 1.85 4.82
CA ALA A 143 18.16 0.96 4.77
C ALA A 143 18.02 -0.11 3.70
N ASP A 144 16.81 -0.66 3.52
CA ASP A 144 16.56 -1.85 2.72
C ASP A 144 16.06 -1.52 1.30
N ILE A 145 15.30 -0.44 1.13
CA ILE A 145 14.71 0.00 -0.15
C ILE A 145 14.72 1.54 -0.31
N PRO A 146 15.89 2.19 -0.20
CA PRO A 146 16.01 3.64 -0.17
C PRO A 146 15.41 4.37 -1.37
N ASP A 147 15.35 3.74 -2.55
CA ASP A 147 14.74 4.36 -3.74
C ASP A 147 13.25 4.66 -3.54
N ALA A 148 12.56 3.95 -2.63
CA ALA A 148 11.17 4.22 -2.29
C ALA A 148 11.00 5.63 -1.70
N VAL A 149 12.01 6.11 -0.94
CA VAL A 149 12.01 7.45 -0.34
C VAL A 149 12.66 8.47 -1.27
N LEU A 150 13.77 8.11 -1.93
CA LEU A 150 14.56 9.05 -2.73
C LEU A 150 13.86 9.49 -4.02
N VAL A 151 13.18 8.55 -4.68
CA VAL A 151 12.64 8.77 -6.04
C VAL A 151 11.22 8.24 -6.22
N ASP A 152 10.49 7.94 -5.13
CA ASP A 152 9.15 7.33 -5.14
C ASP A 152 9.11 6.05 -6.02
N GLN A 153 10.19 5.26 -5.97
CA GLN A 153 10.28 4.02 -6.74
C GLN A 153 9.21 3.03 -6.28
N TYR A 154 8.45 2.52 -7.25
CA TYR A 154 7.51 1.44 -6.99
C TYR A 154 8.26 0.11 -6.82
N PHE A 155 7.94 -0.58 -5.72
CA PHE A 155 8.31 -1.98 -5.51
C PHE A 155 7.06 -2.85 -5.45
N GLN A 156 7.11 -4.00 -6.09
CA GLN A 156 6.02 -4.97 -6.00
C GLN A 156 6.05 -5.62 -4.63
N VAL A 157 4.92 -5.59 -3.93
CA VAL A 157 4.78 -6.20 -2.61
C VAL A 157 3.78 -7.34 -2.66
N ILE A 158 4.13 -8.46 -2.03
CA ILE A 158 3.26 -9.63 -1.90
C ILE A 158 3.33 -10.20 -0.47
N PRO A 159 2.27 -10.87 0.02
CA PRO A 159 2.38 -11.66 1.23
C PRO A 159 3.24 -12.90 0.96
N ALA A 160 4.12 -13.27 1.89
CA ALA A 160 4.96 -14.46 1.73
C ALA A 160 4.19 -15.77 1.99
N GLN A 161 3.00 -15.68 2.58
CA GLN A 161 2.10 -16.80 2.85
C GLN A 161 0.65 -16.43 2.49
N GLY A 162 -0.19 -17.45 2.24
CA GLY A 162 -1.62 -17.24 1.97
C GLY A 162 -1.93 -16.62 0.60
N LEU A 163 -1.03 -16.76 -0.40
CA LEU A 163 -1.23 -16.25 -1.77
C LEU A 163 -2.46 -16.81 -2.49
N ASN A 164 -3.00 -17.93 -2.01
CA ASN A 164 -4.23 -18.55 -2.51
C ASN A 164 -5.51 -17.98 -1.88
N LYS A 165 -5.40 -17.05 -0.93
CA LYS A 165 -6.54 -16.39 -0.28
C LYS A 165 -6.79 -15.02 -0.91
N PRO A 166 -8.06 -14.58 -1.00
CA PRO A 166 -8.34 -13.21 -1.38
C PRO A 166 -7.76 -12.22 -0.35
N PRO A 167 -7.32 -11.03 -0.77
CA PRO A 167 -6.91 -9.97 0.15
C PRO A 167 -8.08 -9.49 1.01
N ASP A 168 -7.86 -9.36 2.31
CA ASP A 168 -8.89 -8.94 3.26
C ASP A 168 -9.03 -7.42 3.34
N VAL A 169 -7.92 -6.71 3.23
CA VAL A 169 -7.84 -5.26 3.41
C VAL A 169 -6.85 -4.62 2.45
N LEU A 170 -6.98 -3.29 2.26
CA LEU A 170 -5.87 -2.48 1.80
C LEU A 170 -5.07 -1.96 3.01
N ALA A 171 -3.75 -2.13 2.98
CA ALA A 171 -2.86 -1.76 4.06
C ALA A 171 -1.75 -0.80 3.60
N SER A 172 -1.40 0.16 4.44
CA SER A 172 -0.08 0.81 4.35
C SER A 172 0.95 0.00 5.10
N LEU A 173 2.20 0.05 4.65
CA LEU A 173 3.31 -0.71 5.19
C LEU A 173 4.33 0.25 5.79
N ALA A 174 4.25 0.45 7.10
CA ALA A 174 5.16 1.34 7.82
C ALA A 174 6.32 0.55 8.42
N ASP A 175 7.52 1.11 8.38
CA ASP A 175 8.70 0.53 8.99
C ASP A 175 8.81 0.88 10.50
N LEU A 176 9.95 0.56 11.11
CA LEU A 176 10.20 0.83 12.53
C LEU A 176 10.70 2.25 12.82
N THR A 177 10.89 3.08 11.80
CA THR A 177 11.41 4.43 12.00
C THR A 177 10.34 5.36 12.55
N CYS A 178 10.79 6.48 13.12
CA CYS A 178 9.89 7.53 13.61
C CYS A 178 9.50 8.52 12.49
N ASP A 179 9.92 8.27 11.26
CA ASP A 179 9.70 9.16 10.12
C ASP A 179 8.54 8.64 9.27
N SER A 180 7.60 9.52 8.96
CA SER A 180 6.44 9.19 8.13
C SER A 180 6.78 8.80 6.69
N MET A 181 7.99 9.13 6.21
CA MET A 181 8.49 8.68 4.91
C MET A 181 8.86 7.19 4.90
N GLY A 182 8.99 6.56 6.07
CA GLY A 182 9.18 5.11 6.22
C GLY A 182 7.91 4.30 5.93
N GLU A 183 7.06 4.72 4.99
CA GLU A 183 5.80 4.05 4.65
C GLU A 183 5.71 3.75 3.15
N VAL A 184 5.42 2.49 2.82
CA VAL A 184 5.08 2.04 1.46
C VAL A 184 3.58 1.81 1.38
N SER A 185 2.89 2.51 0.49
CA SER A 185 1.42 2.48 0.43
C SER A 185 0.85 2.26 -0.97
N HIS A 186 1.64 2.20 -2.04
CA HIS A 186 1.09 2.03 -3.39
C HIS A 186 1.11 0.58 -3.88
N TYR A 187 0.08 0.19 -4.62
CA TYR A 187 0.02 -1.10 -5.32
C TYR A 187 -0.54 -0.94 -6.72
N ILE A 188 0.14 -1.50 -7.72
CA ILE A 188 -0.34 -1.49 -9.10
C ILE A 188 -1.21 -2.73 -9.31
N SER A 189 -2.53 -2.53 -9.35
CA SER A 189 -3.49 -3.58 -9.61
C SER A 189 -3.52 -3.95 -11.10
N PRO A 190 -3.31 -5.23 -11.46
CA PRO A 190 -3.24 -5.70 -12.84
C PRO A 190 -4.65 -5.98 -13.42
N GLY A 191 -5.59 -5.04 -13.26
CA GLY A 191 -6.97 -5.22 -13.75
C GLY A 191 -7.08 -5.45 -15.26
N ASN A 192 -6.09 -4.97 -16.03
CA ASN A 192 -5.96 -5.21 -17.47
C ASN A 192 -5.58 -6.66 -17.83
N LEU A 193 -5.06 -7.45 -16.88
CA LEU A 193 -4.70 -8.85 -17.07
C LEU A 193 -5.79 -9.81 -16.58
N LEU A 194 -6.83 -9.29 -15.91
CA LEU A 194 -7.91 -10.11 -15.40
C LEU A 194 -8.84 -10.55 -16.53
N SER A 195 -8.99 -11.87 -16.70
CA SER A 195 -10.00 -12.46 -17.60
C SER A 195 -11.43 -12.46 -17.00
N ILE A 196 -11.61 -11.77 -15.87
CA ILE A 196 -12.84 -11.79 -15.08
C ILE A 196 -13.67 -10.56 -15.45
N ASN A 197 -14.98 -10.72 -15.72
CA ASN A 197 -15.89 -9.63 -16.09
C ASN A 197 -16.56 -8.92 -14.88
N LYS A 198 -15.95 -8.98 -13.70
CA LYS A 198 -16.47 -8.30 -12.50
C LYS A 198 -15.38 -7.52 -11.79
N ILE A 199 -15.78 -6.44 -11.13
CA ILE A 199 -14.91 -5.73 -10.19
C ILE A 199 -14.48 -6.68 -9.07
N LEU A 200 -13.28 -6.47 -8.56
CA LEU A 200 -12.78 -7.16 -7.37
C LEU A 200 -12.70 -6.17 -6.23
N LEU A 201 -13.16 -6.61 -5.07
CA LEU A 201 -13.05 -5.91 -3.81
C LEU A 201 -12.27 -6.77 -2.83
N THR A 202 -11.66 -6.15 -1.82
CA THR A 202 -11.13 -6.84 -0.66
C THR A 202 -12.28 -7.46 0.17
N SER A 203 -12.01 -8.57 0.86
CA SER A 203 -13.07 -9.36 1.52
C SER A 203 -13.66 -8.73 2.78
N LEU A 204 -12.92 -7.91 3.52
CA LEU A 204 -13.39 -7.38 4.81
C LEU A 204 -13.72 -5.89 4.78
N ASP A 205 -12.86 -5.06 4.20
CA ASP A 205 -13.07 -3.60 4.17
C ASP A 205 -13.67 -3.08 2.84
N LEU A 206 -14.02 -4.00 1.93
CA LEU A 206 -14.71 -3.74 0.66
C LEU A 206 -14.06 -2.64 -0.19
N ARG A 207 -12.75 -2.50 -0.14
CA ARG A 207 -11.97 -1.57 -0.97
C ARG A 207 -11.86 -2.06 -2.39
N LEU A 208 -11.76 -1.12 -3.33
CA LEU A 208 -11.60 -1.43 -4.73
C LEU A 208 -10.22 -2.05 -4.98
N LEU A 209 -10.20 -3.32 -5.36
CA LEU A 209 -8.98 -4.09 -5.65
C LEU A 209 -8.63 -4.03 -7.12
N ALA A 210 -9.59 -4.28 -8.02
CA ALA A 210 -9.35 -4.29 -9.45
C ALA A 210 -10.63 -4.01 -10.26
N VAL A 211 -10.46 -3.42 -11.43
CA VAL A 211 -11.53 -3.23 -12.43
C VAL A 211 -11.07 -3.88 -13.74
N PRO A 212 -11.91 -4.74 -14.37
CA PRO A 212 -11.54 -5.41 -15.61
C PRO A 212 -11.14 -4.43 -16.71
N GLY A 213 -10.00 -4.68 -17.36
CA GLY A 213 -9.50 -3.84 -18.44
C GLY A 213 -8.83 -2.53 -18.00
N VAL A 214 -8.77 -2.25 -16.69
CA VAL A 214 -8.22 -1.00 -16.16
C VAL A 214 -7.03 -1.28 -15.25
N LYS A 215 -5.89 -0.65 -15.54
CA LYS A 215 -4.75 -0.62 -14.62
C LYS A 215 -4.99 0.44 -13.55
N LEU A 216 -5.02 0.03 -12.28
CA LEU A 216 -5.28 0.94 -11.15
C LEU A 216 -4.05 1.07 -10.26
N LYS A 217 -3.73 2.29 -9.83
CA LYS A 217 -2.77 2.55 -8.75
C LYS A 217 -3.56 2.68 -7.45
N LEU A 218 -3.58 1.62 -6.65
CA LEU A 218 -4.18 1.61 -5.33
C LEU A 218 -3.30 2.40 -4.36
N ARG A 219 -3.91 3.01 -3.33
CA ARG A 219 -3.22 3.75 -2.26
C ARG A 219 -2.98 2.90 -1.02
N GLY A 220 -3.27 1.60 -1.09
CA GLY A 220 -2.84 0.60 -0.11
C GLY A 220 -2.46 -0.70 -0.82
N VAL A 221 -1.63 -1.51 -0.15
CA VAL A 221 -1.24 -2.84 -0.58
C VAL A 221 -2.33 -3.83 -0.17
N PRO A 222 -2.90 -4.62 -1.10
CA PRO A 222 -3.91 -5.60 -0.78
C PRO A 222 -3.28 -6.80 -0.07
N LEU A 223 -3.70 -7.05 1.17
CA LEU A 223 -3.15 -8.13 2.01
C LEU A 223 -4.25 -8.87 2.76
N PRO A 224 -4.12 -10.19 2.96
CA PRO A 224 -4.91 -10.89 3.96
C PRO A 224 -4.51 -10.47 5.38
N LEU A 225 -5.45 -10.57 6.32
CA LEU A 225 -5.17 -10.43 7.74
C LEU A 225 -4.56 -11.75 8.25
N PRO A 226 -3.47 -11.69 9.05
CA PRO A 226 -2.95 -12.88 9.68
C PRO A 226 -3.94 -13.45 10.69
N LEU A 227 -3.93 -14.78 10.82
CA LEU A 227 -4.66 -15.46 11.88
C LEU A 227 -4.08 -15.09 13.25
N ARG A 228 -4.90 -15.19 14.30
CA ARG A 228 -4.46 -14.85 15.66
C ARG A 228 -3.26 -15.71 16.06
N GLY A 229 -2.12 -15.06 16.33
CA GLY A 229 -0.86 -15.71 16.72
C GLY A 229 -0.03 -16.24 15.55
N GLU A 230 -0.46 -16.05 14.31
CA GLU A 230 0.32 -16.40 13.12
C GLU A 230 1.53 -15.47 12.97
N VAL A 231 2.70 -16.05 12.68
CA VAL A 231 3.85 -15.26 12.24
C VAL A 231 3.67 -14.97 10.75
N TYR A 232 3.63 -13.69 10.40
CA TYR A 232 3.26 -13.24 9.08
C TYR A 232 4.38 -12.42 8.44
N TYR A 233 4.78 -12.80 7.24
CA TYR A 233 5.85 -12.15 6.46
C TYR A 233 5.32 -11.50 5.17
N ILE A 234 5.99 -10.44 4.76
CA ILE A 234 5.77 -9.74 3.49
C ILE A 234 7.07 -9.79 2.72
N ALA A 235 6.97 -9.98 1.40
CA ALA A 235 8.09 -9.92 0.48
C ALA A 235 7.95 -8.69 -0.43
N ILE A 236 9.05 -7.93 -0.53
CA ILE A 236 9.21 -6.79 -1.43
C ILE A 236 10.17 -7.22 -2.53
N LEU A 237 9.69 -7.22 -3.77
CA LEU A 237 10.38 -7.78 -4.93
C LEU A 237 11.19 -6.71 -5.67
N ASP A 238 12.06 -7.16 -6.57
CA ASP A 238 12.83 -6.31 -7.49
C ASP A 238 13.75 -5.28 -6.80
N THR A 239 14.34 -5.69 -5.66
CA THR A 239 15.17 -4.83 -4.80
C THR A 239 16.67 -4.92 -5.07
N GLY A 240 17.10 -5.64 -6.11
CA GLY A 240 18.52 -5.95 -6.33
C GLY A 240 19.35 -4.84 -6.98
N ALA A 241 18.73 -3.81 -7.55
CA ALA A 241 19.45 -2.72 -8.21
C ALA A 241 19.48 -1.47 -7.33
N TYR A 242 20.65 -0.84 -7.18
CA TYR A 242 20.91 0.43 -6.47
C TYR A 242 20.69 0.44 -4.95
N GLN A 243 19.84 -0.43 -4.39
CA GLN A 243 19.39 -0.33 -3.00
C GLN A 243 20.54 -0.41 -2.00
N ASP A 244 21.50 -1.33 -2.19
CA ASP A 244 22.65 -1.49 -1.28
C ASP A 244 23.56 -0.27 -1.25
N THR A 245 23.82 0.32 -2.41
CA THR A 245 24.74 1.46 -2.54
C THR A 245 24.12 2.73 -1.95
N LEU A 246 22.79 2.84 -1.98
CA LEU A 246 22.05 4.00 -1.49
C LEU A 246 21.51 3.82 -0.07
N ALA A 247 21.78 2.68 0.58
CA ALA A 247 21.27 2.34 1.90
C ALA A 247 21.66 3.38 2.96
N MET A 248 20.67 3.87 3.70
CA MET A 248 20.84 4.88 4.74
C MET A 248 20.63 4.28 6.13
N ARG A 249 21.36 4.79 7.12
CA ARG A 249 21.27 4.35 8.53
C ARG A 249 20.35 5.24 9.35
N HIS A 250 19.14 5.50 8.83
CA HIS A 250 18.17 6.34 9.53
C HIS A 250 17.78 5.71 10.88
N ASN A 251 17.67 6.52 11.93
CA ASN A 251 17.47 6.05 13.32
C ASN A 251 18.48 5.00 13.82
N LEU A 252 19.68 4.95 13.23
CA LEU A 252 20.70 3.93 13.54
C LEU A 252 20.14 2.49 13.41
N ILE A 253 19.19 2.30 12.51
CA ILE A 253 18.71 0.98 12.07
C ILE A 253 19.57 0.59 10.87
N TYR A 254 20.16 -0.59 10.96
CA TYR A 254 20.97 -1.17 9.89
C TYR A 254 20.07 -2.08 9.05
N GLY A 255 20.42 -2.22 7.76
CA GLY A 255 19.67 -3.07 6.83
C GLY A 255 19.56 -4.52 7.31
N ALA A 256 18.62 -5.25 6.73
CA ALA A 256 18.31 -6.63 7.06
C ALA A 256 19.53 -7.55 6.86
N PRO A 257 19.62 -8.67 7.61
CA PRO A 257 20.56 -9.74 7.32
C PRO A 257 20.39 -10.26 5.89
N GLU A 258 21.50 -10.64 5.25
CA GLU A 258 21.49 -11.07 3.85
C GLU A 258 21.96 -12.52 3.73
N VAL A 259 21.20 -13.29 2.96
CA VAL A 259 21.50 -14.69 2.63
C VAL A 259 21.42 -14.88 1.11
N ILE A 260 22.30 -15.72 0.58
CA ILE A 260 22.19 -16.26 -0.78
C ILE A 260 21.53 -17.64 -0.68
N ILE A 261 20.54 -17.85 -1.53
CA ILE A 261 19.82 -19.11 -1.64
C ILE A 261 20.08 -19.65 -3.05
N ASP A 262 20.81 -20.77 -3.12
CA ASP A 262 20.99 -21.49 -4.38
C ASP A 262 20.08 -22.72 -4.39
N THR A 263 19.47 -22.97 -5.55
CA THR A 263 18.63 -24.15 -5.79
C THR A 263 19.25 -25.01 -6.87
N ILE A 264 19.63 -26.25 -6.51
CA ILE A 264 20.23 -27.22 -7.44
C ILE A 264 19.35 -28.46 -7.44
N GLY A 265 18.51 -28.59 -8.48
CA GLY A 265 17.44 -29.60 -8.50
C GLY A 265 16.44 -29.33 -7.37
N ASN A 266 16.29 -30.30 -6.45
CA ASN A 266 15.45 -30.15 -5.25
C ASN A 266 16.23 -29.74 -3.99
N ASN A 267 17.56 -29.56 -4.09
CA ASN A 267 18.38 -29.18 -2.95
C ASN A 267 18.46 -27.66 -2.84
N ILE A 268 18.32 -27.17 -1.61
CA ILE A 268 18.45 -25.75 -1.25
C ILE A 268 19.72 -25.61 -0.42
N SER A 269 20.65 -24.76 -0.87
CA SER A 269 21.79 -24.33 -0.06
C SER A 269 21.66 -22.87 0.32
N ILE A 270 21.85 -22.59 1.61
CA ILE A 270 21.74 -21.24 2.17
C ILE A 270 23.10 -20.82 2.67
N LYS A 271 23.59 -19.68 2.18
CA LYS A 271 24.83 -19.06 2.61
C LYS A 271 24.54 -17.68 3.19
N ILE A 272 24.96 -17.45 4.43
CA ILE A 272 24.84 -16.13 5.06
C ILE A 272 25.97 -15.25 4.53
N ILE A 273 25.62 -14.08 3.99
CA ILE A 273 26.56 -13.10 3.45
C ILE A 273 26.78 -11.96 4.44
N ARG A 274 25.70 -11.53 5.11
CA ARG A 274 25.75 -10.46 6.09
C ARG A 274 24.92 -10.85 7.29
N ASN A 275 25.57 -10.96 8.45
CA ASN A 275 24.85 -10.95 9.73
C ASN A 275 24.39 -9.52 10.00
N GLY A 276 23.18 -9.34 10.55
CA GLY A 276 22.70 -8.01 10.95
C GLY A 276 23.72 -7.33 11.87
N GLU A 277 23.93 -6.02 11.67
CA GLU A 277 24.91 -5.27 12.47
C GLU A 277 24.44 -5.17 13.93
N SER A 278 25.25 -5.66 14.87
CA SER A 278 25.03 -5.53 16.31
C SER A 278 25.64 -4.22 16.82
N ARG A 279 24.95 -3.49 17.71
CA ARG A 279 25.45 -2.27 18.36
C ARG A 279 26.47 -2.55 19.49
N THR A 280 27.30 -3.58 19.34
CA THR A 280 28.36 -3.93 20.31
C THR A 280 29.70 -3.47 19.80
#